data_AF-A0A0D2RPI9-F1
#
_entry.id   AF-A0A0D2RPI9-F1
#
_cell.length_a   1.000
_cell.length_b   1.000
_cell.length_c   1.000
_cell.angle_alpha   90.00
_cell.angle_beta   90.00
_cell.angle_gamma   90.00
#
_symmetry.space_group_name_H-M   'P 1'
#
loop_
_entity.id
_entity.type
_entity.pdbx_description
1 polymer ?
#
loop_
_entity_poly.entity_id
_entity_poly.type
_entity_poly.pdbx_seq_one_letter_code
_entity_poly.pdbx_strand_id
1 'polypeptide(L)'
;MKTLNKHLKRLFLLFSFSTGDSSSAIRITRRRRLDRKKQQSERNVFQCFVFGPANAGKSAFMNSFLGRPYLDSYSLTADEQYAVNVVELPGGIKKTLFLLEIPEDRVSKLLSSKESLAPCDIAVFVYHSSDESSWKRATELLMDVAGHGEDTGYEVPCLIVAAKDDLDSFPMAIQNSTRVSQDMGIEAPIPISSKLSDFNNIFRRMVNAAEHPHLSIPETEAGRSRKQYHRLIN
;
A
#
# COMPACT_ATOMS: atom_id res chain seq x y z
N MET A 1 -12.95 27.22 -11.91
CA MET A 1 -13.87 26.32 -11.18
C MET A 1 -14.21 25.05 -11.99
N LYS A 2 -13.22 24.36 -12.60
CA LYS A 2 -13.48 23.20 -13.50
C LYS A 2 -12.56 21.98 -13.31
N THR A 3 -11.72 21.93 -12.28
CA THR A 3 -10.82 20.77 -12.03
C THR A 3 -11.03 20.10 -10.67
N LEU A 4 -12.05 20.52 -9.93
CA LEU A 4 -12.38 20.01 -8.60
C LEU A 4 -13.22 18.69 -8.64
N ASN A 5 -13.41 18.08 -9.82
CA ASN A 5 -14.56 17.17 -10.04
C ASN A 5 -14.20 15.69 -10.30
N LYS A 6 -12.92 15.30 -10.28
CA LYS A 6 -12.52 13.87 -10.42
C LYS A 6 -12.04 13.24 -9.11
N HIS A 7 -11.21 13.95 -8.34
CA HIS A 7 -10.77 13.47 -7.02
C HIS A 7 -11.88 13.51 -5.97
N LEU A 8 -12.75 14.54 -6.00
CA LEU A 8 -13.92 14.59 -5.12
C LEU A 8 -14.94 13.50 -5.43
N LYS A 9 -15.13 13.09 -6.70
CA LYS A 9 -16.07 12.00 -7.03
C LYS A 9 -15.63 10.63 -6.49
N ARG A 10 -14.32 10.34 -6.42
CA ARG A 10 -13.80 9.13 -5.77
C ARG A 10 -13.92 9.18 -4.24
N LEU A 11 -13.80 10.36 -3.64
CA LEU A 11 -14.02 10.57 -2.20
C LEU A 11 -15.53 10.52 -1.82
N PHE A 12 -16.42 10.91 -2.74
CA PHE A 12 -17.87 11.00 -2.54
C PHE A 12 -18.57 9.63 -2.43
N LEU A 13 -18.04 8.59 -3.06
CA LEU A 13 -18.61 7.23 -3.00
C LEU A 13 -18.43 6.53 -1.64
N LEU A 14 -17.63 7.10 -0.72
CA LEU A 14 -17.42 6.56 0.64
C LEU A 14 -18.31 7.19 1.74
N PHE A 15 -19.02 8.28 1.47
CA PHE A 15 -19.85 8.93 2.49
C PHE A 15 -21.34 8.64 2.24
N SER A 16 -21.91 7.79 3.09
CA SER A 16 -23.35 7.57 3.20
C SER A 16 -24.09 8.90 3.34
N PHE A 17 -25.14 9.08 2.53
CA PHE A 17 -26.05 10.21 2.60
C PHE A 17 -26.67 10.31 4.01
N SER A 18 -26.25 11.30 4.79
CA SER A 18 -27.05 11.83 5.89
C SER A 18 -27.76 13.08 5.37
N THR A 19 -29.09 13.07 5.40
CA THR A 19 -29.93 14.20 5.03
C THR A 19 -29.81 15.28 6.10
N GLY A 20 -28.87 16.20 5.91
CA GLY A 20 -28.61 17.36 6.76
C GLY A 20 -27.41 18.15 6.21
N ASP A 21 -27.37 19.46 6.49
CA ASP A 21 -26.49 20.45 5.86
C ASP A 21 -25.07 19.93 5.53
N SER A 22 -24.87 19.67 4.23
CA SER A 22 -23.81 18.79 3.68
C SER A 22 -22.36 19.23 3.97
N SER A 23 -22.15 20.47 4.41
CA SER A 23 -20.83 21.01 4.77
C SER A 23 -20.32 20.51 6.13
N SER A 24 -21.23 20.11 7.03
CA SER A 24 -20.90 19.58 8.37
C SER A 24 -20.51 18.09 8.36
N ALA A 25 -20.85 17.36 7.29
CA ALA A 25 -20.60 15.92 7.16
C ALA A 25 -19.17 15.59 6.69
N ILE A 26 -18.42 16.57 6.16
CA ILE A 26 -17.11 16.36 5.54
C ILE A 26 -16.01 17.00 6.39
N ARG A 27 -15.23 16.17 7.09
CA ARG A 27 -14.03 16.64 7.81
C ARG A 27 -12.82 16.62 6.88
N ILE A 28 -12.36 17.81 6.46
CA ILE A 28 -11.12 17.95 5.70
C ILE A 28 -9.93 17.76 6.66
N THR A 29 -9.10 16.74 6.39
CA THR A 29 -7.87 16.51 7.16
C THR A 29 -6.74 17.41 6.67
N ARG A 30 -5.80 17.76 7.57
CA ARG A 30 -4.62 18.56 7.19
C ARG A 30 -3.71 17.82 6.19
N ARG A 31 -2.80 18.57 5.57
CA ARG A 31 -1.86 18.06 4.57
C ARG A 31 -0.93 17.00 5.17
N ARG A 32 -0.75 15.88 4.46
CA ARG A 32 0.10 14.74 4.86
C ARG A 32 1.53 15.13 5.23
N ARG A 33 2.11 16.12 4.55
CA ARG A 33 3.46 16.64 4.86
C ARG A 33 3.55 17.19 6.29
N LEU A 34 2.48 17.79 6.82
CA LEU A 34 2.44 18.28 8.19
C LEU A 34 2.29 17.13 9.19
N ASP A 35 1.46 16.13 8.88
CA ASP A 35 1.33 14.90 9.69
C ASP A 35 2.68 14.21 9.84
N ARG A 36 3.43 14.08 8.74
CA ARG A 36 4.78 13.50 8.74
C ARG A 36 5.77 14.28 9.60
N LYS A 37 5.79 15.61 9.46
CA LYS A 37 6.70 16.46 10.26
C LYS A 37 6.41 16.36 11.76
N LYS A 38 5.13 16.20 12.13
CA LYS A 38 4.72 16.04 13.53
C LYS A 38 4.71 14.59 14.02
N GLN A 39 4.96 13.62 13.13
CA GLN A 39 4.82 12.18 13.39
C GLN A 39 3.47 11.81 14.06
N GLN A 40 2.41 12.54 13.71
CA GLN A 40 1.09 12.34 14.29
C GLN A 40 0.02 12.60 13.23
N SER A 41 -0.91 11.66 13.09
CA SER A 41 -2.05 11.75 12.17
C SER A 41 -3.36 11.61 12.94
N GLU A 42 -4.32 12.50 12.65
CA GLU A 42 -5.70 12.40 13.15
C GLU A 42 -6.63 11.75 12.10
N ARG A 43 -6.06 11.21 11.02
CA ARG A 43 -6.82 10.56 9.94
C ARG A 43 -7.43 9.25 10.43
N ASN A 44 -8.66 9.01 9.99
CA ASN A 44 -9.39 7.77 10.28
C ASN A 44 -9.66 6.95 9.02
N VAL A 45 -9.30 7.47 7.84
CA VAL A 45 -9.43 6.79 6.56
C VAL A 45 -8.06 6.79 5.90
N PHE A 46 -7.60 5.62 5.47
CA PHE A 46 -6.32 5.44 4.79
C PHE A 46 -6.53 4.73 3.46
N GLN A 47 -5.89 5.23 2.42
CA GLN A 47 -5.90 4.59 1.10
C GLN A 47 -4.61 3.81 0.89
N CYS A 48 -4.75 2.52 0.59
CA CYS A 48 -3.68 1.61 0.24
C CYS A 48 -3.71 1.29 -1.25
N PHE A 49 -2.55 1.37 -1.92
CA PHE A 49 -2.38 0.77 -3.24
C PHE A 49 -1.72 -0.60 -3.10
N VAL A 50 -2.32 -1.61 -3.73
CA VAL A 50 -1.85 -3.00 -3.71
C VAL A 50 -1.22 -3.32 -5.06
N PHE A 51 0.10 -3.49 -5.06
CA PHE A 51 0.93 -3.81 -6.20
C PHE A 51 1.38 -5.26 -6.16
N GLY A 52 1.85 -5.75 -7.29
CA GLY A 52 2.37 -7.11 -7.43
C GLY A 52 2.06 -7.69 -8.81
N PRO A 53 2.78 -8.74 -9.22
CA PRO A 53 2.57 -9.34 -10.53
C PRO A 53 1.22 -10.04 -10.65
N ALA A 54 0.85 -10.42 -11.87
CA ALA A 54 -0.26 -11.35 -12.09
C ALA A 54 -0.07 -12.64 -11.26
N ASN A 55 -1.16 -13.25 -10.79
CA ASN A 55 -1.16 -14.48 -9.97
C ASN A 55 -0.48 -14.41 -8.59
N ALA A 56 0.02 -13.25 -8.16
CA ALA A 56 0.66 -13.06 -6.85
C ALA A 56 -0.28 -13.28 -5.65
N GLY A 57 -1.61 -13.24 -5.86
CA GLY A 57 -2.59 -13.37 -4.77
C GLY A 57 -3.20 -12.05 -4.27
N LYS A 58 -3.02 -10.93 -5.01
CA LYS A 58 -3.57 -9.60 -4.68
C LYS A 58 -5.08 -9.63 -4.41
N SER A 59 -5.85 -10.21 -5.33
CA SER A 59 -7.31 -10.26 -5.22
C SER A 59 -7.77 -11.19 -4.08
N ALA A 60 -7.05 -12.28 -3.80
CA ALA A 60 -7.33 -13.15 -2.65
C ALA A 60 -7.08 -12.42 -1.32
N PHE A 61 -5.97 -11.67 -1.22
CA PHE A 61 -5.66 -10.80 -0.10
C PHE A 61 -6.71 -9.70 0.12
N MET A 62 -7.21 -9.09 -0.95
CA MET A 62 -8.28 -8.09 -0.84
C MET A 62 -9.64 -8.71 -0.49
N ASN A 63 -9.95 -9.90 -1.01
CA ASN A 63 -11.17 -10.62 -0.66
C ASN A 63 -11.17 -11.06 0.81
N SER A 64 -10.02 -11.48 1.35
CA SER A 64 -9.93 -11.82 2.77
C SER A 64 -10.16 -10.62 3.68
N PHE A 65 -9.77 -9.42 3.24
CA PHE A 65 -10.08 -8.18 3.96
C PHE A 65 -11.59 -7.93 4.10
N LEU A 66 -12.38 -8.43 3.15
CA LEU A 66 -13.84 -8.37 3.15
C LEU A 66 -14.49 -9.56 3.90
N GLY A 67 -13.69 -10.46 4.49
CA GLY A 67 -14.19 -11.68 5.12
C GLY A 67 -14.76 -12.70 4.14
N ARG A 68 -14.40 -12.60 2.85
CA ARG A 68 -14.85 -13.57 1.84
C ARG A 68 -13.99 -14.85 1.92
N PRO A 69 -14.60 -16.03 1.71
CA PRO A 69 -13.86 -17.27 1.69
C PRO A 69 -12.87 -17.31 0.51
N TYR A 70 -11.81 -18.08 0.67
CA TYR A 70 -10.87 -18.34 -0.40
C TYR A 70 -11.53 -19.13 -1.54
N LEU A 71 -11.16 -18.82 -2.78
CA LEU A 71 -11.61 -19.51 -3.99
C LEU A 71 -10.37 -20.00 -4.75
N ASP A 72 -10.34 -21.30 -5.09
CA ASP A 72 -9.26 -21.89 -5.90
C ASP A 72 -9.28 -21.40 -7.35
N SER A 73 -10.43 -20.92 -7.84
CA SER A 73 -10.56 -20.44 -9.21
C SER A 73 -9.89 -19.08 -9.40
N TYR A 74 -8.87 -19.04 -10.26
CA TYR A 74 -8.29 -17.78 -10.74
C TYR A 74 -9.15 -17.19 -11.86
N SER A 75 -9.65 -15.98 -11.65
CA SER A 75 -10.22 -15.14 -12.71
C SER A 75 -9.26 -14.00 -13.01
N LEU A 76 -8.93 -13.79 -14.28
CA LEU A 76 -8.18 -12.60 -14.71
C LEU A 76 -8.90 -11.34 -14.25
N THR A 77 -8.19 -10.52 -13.48
CA THR A 77 -8.69 -9.24 -12.99
C THR A 77 -8.67 -8.22 -14.14
N ALA A 78 -9.77 -8.06 -14.86
CA ALA A 78 -9.85 -7.15 -16.00
C ALA A 78 -9.97 -5.66 -15.59
N ASP A 79 -10.50 -5.40 -14.39
CA ASP A 79 -10.82 -4.06 -13.88
C ASP A 79 -10.16 -3.75 -12.54
N GLU A 80 -10.06 -2.45 -12.21
CA GLU A 80 -9.63 -1.96 -10.89
C GLU A 80 -10.52 -2.56 -9.79
N GLN A 81 -9.94 -3.36 -8.89
CA GLN A 81 -10.63 -3.88 -7.72
C GLN A 81 -10.42 -2.97 -6.52
N TYR A 82 -11.47 -2.81 -5.72
CA TYR A 82 -11.40 -2.09 -4.46
C TYR A 82 -12.02 -2.91 -3.33
N ALA A 83 -11.46 -2.77 -2.13
CA ALA A 83 -12.00 -3.36 -0.92
C ALA A 83 -11.94 -2.32 0.20
N VAL A 84 -13.03 -2.19 0.95
CA VAL A 84 -13.14 -1.21 2.03
C VAL A 84 -13.67 -1.93 3.25
N ASN A 85 -12.96 -1.81 4.37
CA ASN A 85 -13.41 -2.34 5.64
C ASN A 85 -12.82 -1.53 6.81
N VAL A 86 -13.38 -1.75 7.99
CA VAL A 86 -12.89 -1.19 9.25
C VAL A 86 -11.86 -2.14 9.85
N VAL A 87 -10.72 -1.58 10.24
CA VAL A 87 -9.67 -2.24 11.02
C VAL A 87 -9.76 -1.74 12.45
N GLU A 88 -9.92 -2.68 13.38
CA GLU A 88 -9.93 -2.38 14.82
C GLU A 88 -8.52 -2.59 15.40
N LEU A 89 -7.97 -1.49 15.92
CA LEU A 89 -6.69 -1.43 16.62
C LEU A 89 -6.89 -1.68 18.12
N PRO A 90 -5.81 -2.01 18.87
CA PRO A 90 -5.85 -2.08 20.33
C PRO A 90 -6.45 -0.81 20.95
N GLY A 91 -7.22 -0.98 22.02
CA GLY A 91 -7.92 0.14 22.68
C GLY A 91 -9.24 0.55 22.02
N GLY A 92 -9.78 -0.27 21.11
CA GLY A 92 -11.09 -0.03 20.48
C GLY A 92 -11.07 1.07 19.40
N ILE A 93 -9.89 1.51 18.99
CA ILE A 93 -9.73 2.54 17.95
C ILE A 93 -10.07 1.90 16.59
N LYS A 94 -11.02 2.50 15.88
CA LYS A 94 -11.47 2.03 14.57
C LYS A 94 -10.95 2.93 13.46
N LYS A 95 -10.34 2.34 12.44
CA LYS A 95 -9.83 3.02 11.25
C LYS A 95 -10.39 2.36 10.01
N THR A 96 -10.74 3.14 9.00
CA THR A 96 -11.20 2.64 7.70
C THR A 96 -9.99 2.53 6.77
N LEU A 97 -9.83 1.37 6.14
CA LEU A 97 -8.78 1.12 5.16
C LEU A 97 -9.43 0.85 3.79
N PHE A 98 -9.01 1.59 2.79
CA PHE A 98 -9.45 1.46 1.40
C PHE A 98 -8.31 0.85 0.59
N LEU A 99 -8.48 -0.40 0.14
CA LEU A 99 -7.51 -1.09 -0.71
C LEU A 99 -7.88 -0.89 -2.17
N LEU A 100 -6.92 -0.50 -3.00
CA LEU A 100 -7.04 -0.41 -4.45
C LEU A 100 -6.00 -1.35 -5.09
N GLU A 101 -6.47 -2.36 -5.82
CA GLU A 101 -5.58 -3.19 -6.63
C GLU A 101 -5.09 -2.39 -7.84
N ILE A 102 -3.78 -2.32 -8.02
CA ILE A 102 -3.16 -1.75 -9.21
C ILE A 102 -2.68 -2.91 -10.08
N PRO A 103 -3.29 -3.14 -11.26
CA PRO A 103 -2.81 -4.14 -12.20
C PRO A 103 -1.39 -3.83 -12.65
N GLU A 104 -0.58 -4.86 -12.85
CA GLU A 104 0.85 -4.75 -13.16
C GLU A 104 1.12 -3.89 -14.40
N ASP A 105 0.32 -4.08 -15.46
CA ASP A 105 0.40 -3.35 -16.73
C ASP A 105 -0.01 -1.88 -16.62
N ARG A 106 -0.70 -1.50 -15.52
CA ARG A 106 -1.14 -0.12 -15.26
C ARG A 106 -0.15 0.69 -14.45
N VAL A 107 0.88 0.08 -13.85
CA VAL A 107 1.82 0.78 -12.96
C VAL A 107 2.60 1.86 -13.69
N SER A 108 3.15 1.57 -14.87
CA SER A 108 3.89 2.57 -15.68
C SER A 108 3.03 3.78 -16.03
N LYS A 109 1.77 3.55 -16.40
CA LYS A 109 0.79 4.60 -16.67
C LYS A 109 0.44 5.38 -15.41
N LEU A 110 0.28 4.72 -14.26
CA LEU A 110 0.03 5.38 -12.98
C LEU A 110 1.17 6.34 -12.63
N LEU A 111 2.42 5.87 -12.68
CA LEU A 111 3.62 6.62 -12.32
C LEU A 111 4.03 7.70 -13.34
N SER A 112 3.35 7.78 -14.50
CA SER A 112 3.55 8.88 -15.45
C SER A 112 3.09 10.24 -14.90
N SER A 113 2.19 10.25 -13.90
CA SER A 113 1.72 11.47 -13.25
C SER A 113 2.47 11.72 -11.94
N LYS A 114 3.02 12.93 -11.79
CA LYS A 114 3.77 13.33 -10.58
C LYS A 114 2.97 13.22 -9.29
N GLU A 115 1.66 13.39 -9.35
CA GLU A 115 0.79 13.38 -8.16
C GLU A 115 0.08 12.02 -7.97
N SER A 116 0.48 11.00 -8.73
CA SER A 116 -0.17 9.68 -8.73
C SER A 116 -0.16 8.99 -7.36
N LEU A 117 0.90 9.21 -6.57
CA LEU A 117 1.05 8.69 -5.20
C LEU A 117 0.53 9.65 -4.12
N ALA A 118 0.11 10.86 -4.46
CA ALA A 118 -0.47 11.81 -3.52
C ALA A 118 -1.64 11.24 -2.68
N PRO A 119 -2.60 10.46 -3.26
CA PRO A 119 -3.66 9.83 -2.49
C PRO A 119 -3.25 8.53 -1.77
N CYS A 120 -2.06 7.98 -2.03
CA CYS A 120 -1.63 6.69 -1.49
C CYS A 120 -1.01 6.85 -0.10
N ASP A 121 -1.75 6.51 0.96
CA ASP A 121 -1.26 6.59 2.34
C ASP A 121 -0.27 5.47 2.70
N ILE A 122 -0.40 4.30 2.06
CA ILE A 122 0.48 3.14 2.18
C ILE A 122 0.49 2.31 0.88
N ALA A 123 1.63 1.73 0.52
CA ALA A 123 1.74 0.78 -0.59
C ALA A 123 2.05 -0.64 -0.06
N VAL A 124 1.40 -1.65 -0.63
CA VAL A 124 1.66 -3.05 -0.32
C VAL A 124 2.11 -3.76 -1.59
N PHE A 125 3.21 -4.50 -1.51
CA PHE A 125 3.77 -5.28 -2.61
C PHE A 125 3.58 -6.76 -2.32
N VAL A 126 2.68 -7.38 -3.07
CA VAL A 126 2.34 -8.80 -2.91
C VAL A 126 3.13 -9.61 -3.93
N TYR A 127 3.75 -10.69 -3.47
CA TYR A 127 4.34 -11.71 -4.34
C TYR A 127 3.93 -13.10 -3.87
N HIS A 128 4.03 -14.09 -4.75
CA HIS A 128 3.83 -15.48 -4.40
C HIS A 128 5.12 -16.08 -3.82
N SER A 129 5.07 -16.58 -2.59
CA SER A 129 6.20 -17.14 -1.83
C SER A 129 7.00 -18.24 -2.55
N SER A 130 6.32 -19.09 -3.32
CA SER A 130 6.92 -20.19 -4.10
C SER A 130 7.37 -19.82 -5.51
N ASP A 131 7.23 -18.57 -5.95
CA ASP A 131 7.54 -18.12 -7.32
C ASP A 131 8.61 -17.00 -7.32
N GLU A 132 9.82 -17.35 -7.77
CA GLU A 132 10.94 -16.42 -7.85
C GLU A 132 10.70 -15.27 -8.84
N SER A 133 10.01 -15.54 -9.95
CA SER A 133 9.68 -14.51 -10.93
C SER A 133 8.69 -13.51 -10.34
N SER A 134 7.73 -14.00 -9.54
CA SER A 134 6.80 -13.15 -8.82
C SER A 134 7.51 -12.26 -7.80
N TRP A 135 8.51 -12.80 -7.08
CA TRP A 135 9.32 -12.01 -6.15
C TRP A 135 10.10 -10.91 -6.86
N LYS A 136 10.88 -11.27 -7.89
CA LYS A 136 11.69 -10.31 -8.68
C LYS A 136 10.82 -9.16 -9.19
N ARG A 137 9.66 -9.49 -9.76
CA ARG A 137 8.75 -8.50 -10.30
C ARG A 137 8.16 -7.59 -9.23
N ALA A 138 7.79 -8.12 -8.06
CA ALA A 138 7.31 -7.29 -6.95
C ALA A 138 8.40 -6.32 -6.45
N THR A 139 9.67 -6.74 -6.43
CA THR A 139 10.80 -5.86 -6.08
C THR A 139 11.00 -4.74 -7.10
N GLU A 140 10.91 -5.03 -8.40
CA GLU A 140 10.99 -3.99 -9.44
C GLU A 140 9.90 -2.93 -9.25
N LEU A 141 8.66 -3.37 -9.01
CA LEU A 141 7.54 -2.47 -8.74
C LEU A 141 7.78 -1.62 -7.47
N LEU A 142 8.37 -2.20 -6.43
CA LEU A 142 8.75 -1.48 -5.20
C LEU A 142 9.79 -0.40 -5.51
N MET A 143 10.82 -0.72 -6.30
CA MET A 143 11.84 0.23 -6.72
C MET A 143 11.26 1.37 -7.55
N ASP A 144 10.38 1.06 -8.50
CA ASP A 144 9.70 2.06 -9.34
C ASP A 144 8.85 3.03 -8.51
N VAL A 145 8.05 2.49 -7.57
CA VAL A 145 7.18 3.30 -6.69
C VAL A 145 8.00 4.12 -5.70
N ALA A 146 9.04 3.53 -5.10
CA ALA A 146 9.93 4.23 -4.18
C ALA A 146 10.68 5.36 -4.87
N GLY A 147 11.30 5.09 -6.02
CA GLY A 147 12.01 6.08 -6.83
C GLY A 147 11.09 7.22 -7.28
N HIS A 148 9.87 6.90 -7.76
CA HIS A 148 8.88 7.93 -8.10
C HIS A 148 8.49 8.78 -6.90
N GLY A 149 8.32 8.17 -5.73
CA GLY A 149 8.03 8.88 -4.48
C GLY A 149 9.13 9.86 -4.08
N GLU A 150 10.40 9.45 -4.19
CA GLU A 150 11.57 10.28 -3.94
C GLU A 150 11.66 11.46 -4.94
N ASP A 151 11.45 11.20 -6.23
CA ASP A 151 11.56 12.21 -7.30
C ASP A 151 10.46 13.28 -7.22
N THR A 152 9.28 12.90 -6.74
CA THR A 152 8.09 13.78 -6.71
C THR A 152 7.81 14.38 -5.33
N GLY A 153 8.45 13.86 -4.28
CA GLY A 153 8.17 14.21 -2.89
C GLY A 153 6.89 13.57 -2.32
N TYR A 154 6.29 12.63 -3.05
CA TYR A 154 5.17 11.80 -2.60
C TYR A 154 5.64 10.41 -2.17
N GLU A 155 6.76 10.31 -1.45
CA GLU A 155 7.23 9.08 -0.79
C GLU A 155 6.08 8.39 -0.05
N VAL A 156 5.99 7.06 -0.03
CA VAL A 156 4.89 6.31 0.59
C VAL A 156 5.48 5.19 1.47
N PRO A 157 4.97 4.96 2.70
CA PRO A 157 5.39 3.79 3.45
C PRO A 157 5.00 2.50 2.71
N CYS A 158 5.88 1.51 2.72
CA CYS A 158 5.74 0.29 1.96
C CYS A 158 5.82 -0.93 2.89
N LEU A 159 5.00 -1.94 2.60
CA LEU A 159 5.09 -3.28 3.19
C LEU A 159 5.19 -4.32 2.07
N ILE A 160 5.90 -5.41 2.33
CA ILE A 160 5.99 -6.56 1.44
C ILE A 160 5.16 -7.70 2.03
N VAL A 161 4.38 -8.37 1.18
CA VAL A 161 3.54 -9.51 1.54
C VAL A 161 3.97 -10.74 0.74
N ALA A 162 4.40 -11.77 1.44
CA ALA A 162 4.68 -13.09 0.89
C ALA A 162 3.40 -13.93 0.94
N ALA A 163 2.62 -13.91 -0.15
CA ALA A 163 1.35 -14.60 -0.23
C ALA A 163 1.50 -16.09 -0.61
N LYS A 164 0.48 -16.86 -0.25
CA LYS A 164 0.40 -18.32 -0.43
C LYS A 164 1.46 -19.07 0.38
N ASP A 165 1.64 -18.63 1.62
CA ASP A 165 2.55 -19.24 2.59
C ASP A 165 2.18 -20.69 2.97
N ASP A 166 1.01 -21.18 2.53
CA ASP A 166 0.64 -22.59 2.58
C ASP A 166 1.41 -23.49 1.61
N LEU A 167 2.18 -22.91 0.70
CA LEU A 167 3.03 -23.60 -0.26
C LEU A 167 4.51 -23.48 0.15
N ASP A 168 5.30 -24.50 -0.18
CA ASP A 168 6.73 -24.49 0.11
C ASP A 168 7.40 -23.30 -0.57
N SER A 169 7.96 -22.40 0.23
CA SER A 169 8.77 -21.30 -0.27
C SER A 169 10.06 -21.84 -0.88
N PHE A 170 10.54 -21.25 -1.98
CA PHE A 170 11.89 -21.58 -2.45
C PHE A 170 12.93 -20.94 -1.51
N PRO A 171 14.02 -21.65 -1.10
CA PRO A 171 14.92 -21.17 -0.05
C PRO A 171 15.54 -19.78 -0.30
N MET A 172 15.87 -19.48 -1.56
CA MET A 172 16.45 -18.19 -1.94
C MET A 172 15.46 -17.02 -1.83
N ALA A 173 14.14 -17.28 -1.82
CA ALA A 173 13.10 -16.24 -1.73
C ALA A 173 13.23 -15.46 -0.43
N ILE A 174 13.31 -16.21 0.68
CA ILE A 174 13.34 -15.67 2.03
C ILE A 174 14.59 -14.84 2.22
N GLN A 175 15.75 -15.36 1.79
CA GLN A 175 17.02 -14.66 1.92
C GLN A 175 17.04 -13.38 1.06
N ASN A 176 16.65 -13.46 -0.20
CA ASN A 176 16.67 -12.31 -1.11
C ASN A 176 15.68 -11.23 -0.67
N SER A 177 14.48 -11.64 -0.26
CA SER A 177 13.43 -10.70 0.18
C SER A 177 13.73 -10.03 1.50
N THR A 178 14.34 -10.74 2.44
CA THR A 178 14.84 -10.15 3.68
C THR A 178 15.95 -9.14 3.41
N ARG A 179 16.91 -9.47 2.53
CA ARG A 179 18.01 -8.57 2.18
C ARG A 179 17.51 -7.27 1.54
N VAL A 180 16.62 -7.37 0.55
CA VAL A 180 16.03 -6.17 -0.09
C VAL A 180 15.29 -5.31 0.92
N SER A 181 14.51 -5.92 1.82
CA SER A 181 13.78 -5.18 2.86
C SER A 181 14.72 -4.41 3.78
N GLN A 182 15.81 -5.04 4.21
CA GLN A 182 16.85 -4.40 5.03
C GLN A 182 17.57 -3.28 4.27
N ASP A 183 17.97 -3.51 3.03
CA ASP A 183 18.67 -2.54 2.19
C ASP A 183 17.83 -1.29 1.93
N MET A 184 16.50 -1.46 1.83
CA MET A 184 15.55 -0.35 1.64
C MET A 184 15.02 0.24 2.95
N GLY A 185 15.37 -0.32 4.13
CA GLY A 185 14.94 0.19 5.42
C GLY A 185 13.46 -0.06 5.76
N ILE A 186 12.87 -1.15 5.26
CA ILE A 186 11.48 -1.53 5.52
C ILE A 186 11.39 -2.87 6.26
N GLU A 187 10.19 -3.17 6.80
CA GLU A 187 9.91 -4.42 7.50
C GLU A 187 10.15 -5.63 6.58
N ALA A 188 10.62 -6.74 7.17
CA ALA A 188 10.74 -8.01 6.46
C ALA A 188 9.39 -8.46 5.87
N PRO A 189 9.39 -9.26 4.79
CA PRO A 189 8.16 -9.70 4.15
C PRO A 189 7.24 -10.43 5.13
N ILE A 190 5.96 -10.08 5.08
CA ILE A 190 4.93 -10.62 5.97
C ILE A 190 4.29 -11.83 5.27
N PRO A 191 4.50 -13.06 5.77
CA PRO A 191 3.87 -14.24 5.21
C PRO A 191 2.36 -14.21 5.46
N ILE A 192 1.57 -14.58 4.44
CA ILE A 192 0.13 -14.79 4.58
C ILE A 192 -0.32 -15.99 3.75
N SER A 193 -1.36 -16.66 4.23
CA SER A 193 -2.12 -17.63 3.44
C SER A 193 -3.61 -17.30 3.51
N SER A 194 -4.16 -16.87 2.37
CA SER A 194 -5.61 -16.71 2.25
C SER A 194 -6.35 -18.05 2.33
N LYS A 195 -5.70 -19.15 1.94
CA LYS A 195 -6.26 -20.50 2.01
C LYS A 195 -6.39 -20.98 3.46
N LEU A 196 -5.37 -20.74 4.28
CA LEU A 196 -5.36 -21.12 5.70
C LEU A 196 -6.01 -20.06 6.61
N SER A 197 -6.47 -18.93 6.04
CA SER A 197 -6.96 -17.77 6.78
C SER A 197 -5.95 -17.21 7.79
N ASP A 198 -4.65 -17.36 7.50
CA ASP A 198 -3.58 -16.74 8.27
C ASP A 198 -3.11 -15.46 7.57
N PHE A 199 -3.31 -14.33 8.24
CA PHE A 199 -3.01 -13.00 7.71
C PHE A 199 -1.99 -12.23 8.55
N ASN A 200 -1.41 -12.83 9.58
CA ASN A 200 -0.34 -12.21 10.40
C ASN A 200 -0.62 -10.76 10.89
N ASN A 201 -1.90 -10.45 11.15
CA ASN A 201 -2.39 -9.10 11.49
C ASN A 201 -2.05 -8.00 10.45
N ILE A 202 -1.83 -8.36 9.19
CA ILE A 202 -1.40 -7.47 8.10
C ILE A 202 -2.20 -6.17 8.03
N PHE A 203 -3.53 -6.21 8.11
CA PHE A 203 -4.36 -5.01 8.02
C PHE A 203 -4.11 -4.01 9.17
N ARG A 204 -3.78 -4.50 10.38
CA ARG A 204 -3.36 -3.65 11.49
C ARG A 204 -1.96 -3.07 11.25
N ARG A 205 -1.04 -3.88 10.74
CA ARG A 205 0.32 -3.40 10.36
C ARG A 205 0.24 -2.30 9.29
N MET A 206 -0.66 -2.46 8.31
CA MET A 206 -0.90 -1.45 7.27
C MET A 206 -1.38 -0.12 7.86
N VAL A 207 -2.35 -0.16 8.78
CA VAL A 207 -2.82 1.06 9.45
C VAL A 207 -1.69 1.69 10.27
N ASN A 208 -0.93 0.89 11.04
CA ASN A 208 0.18 1.39 11.84
C ASN A 208 1.27 2.08 10.98
N ALA A 209 1.63 1.48 9.84
CA ALA A 209 2.61 2.03 8.90
C ALA A 209 2.07 3.31 8.21
N ALA A 210 0.77 3.39 7.94
CA ALA A 210 0.14 4.60 7.41
C ALA A 210 0.10 5.74 8.45
N GLU A 211 -0.05 5.42 9.73
CA GLU A 211 0.00 6.39 10.84
C GLU A 211 1.43 6.86 11.16
N HIS A 212 2.41 5.96 11.01
CA HIS A 212 3.83 6.21 11.30
C HIS A 212 4.70 6.03 10.05
N PRO A 213 4.47 6.80 8.98
CA PRO A 213 5.10 6.55 7.67
C PRO A 213 6.62 6.65 7.70
N HIS A 214 7.19 7.41 8.63
CA HIS A 214 8.64 7.57 8.79
C HIS A 214 9.39 6.28 9.15
N LEU A 215 8.69 5.24 9.63
CA LEU A 215 9.27 3.96 9.99
C LEU A 215 9.26 2.94 8.84
N SER A 216 8.60 3.25 7.72
CA SER A 216 8.37 2.28 6.64
C SER A 216 8.48 2.88 5.25
N ILE A 217 8.97 4.12 5.10
CA ILE A 217 9.27 4.67 3.77
C ILE A 217 10.56 4.01 3.27
N PRO A 218 10.50 3.29 2.14
CA PRO A 218 11.69 2.69 1.56
C PRO A 218 12.63 3.77 1.03
N GLU A 219 13.93 3.49 1.09
CA GLU A 219 14.96 4.36 0.54
C GLU A 219 15.78 3.62 -0.52
N THR A 220 15.73 4.10 -1.76
CA THR A 220 16.53 3.55 -2.85
C THR A 220 18.00 3.97 -2.71
N GLU A 221 18.93 3.27 -3.38
CA GLU A 221 20.33 3.70 -3.43
C GLU A 221 20.46 5.11 -4.03
N ALA A 222 19.74 5.38 -5.12
CA ALA A 222 19.69 6.71 -5.74
C ALA A 222 19.15 7.77 -4.77
N GLY A 223 18.10 7.45 -4.01
CA GLY A 223 17.55 8.27 -2.94
C GLY A 223 18.58 8.60 -1.87
N ARG A 224 19.29 7.59 -1.36
CA ARG A 224 20.38 7.74 -0.38
C ARG A 224 21.48 8.66 -0.90
N SER A 225 21.99 8.42 -2.10
CA SER A 225 23.06 9.23 -2.70
C SER A 225 22.62 10.69 -2.89
N ARG A 226 21.38 10.93 -3.33
CA ARG A 226 20.83 12.29 -3.47
C ARG A 226 20.76 13.02 -2.13
N LYS A 227 20.28 12.37 -1.07
CA LYS A 227 20.20 12.97 0.27
C LYS A 227 21.58 13.24 0.84
N GLN A 228 22.55 12.35 0.64
CA GLN A 228 23.94 12.57 1.05
C GLN A 228 24.54 13.78 0.36
N TYR A 229 24.39 13.90 -0.96
CA TYR A 229 24.87 15.04 -1.73
C TYR A 229 24.26 16.36 -1.23
N HIS A 230 22.95 16.39 -0.96
CA HIS A 230 22.30 17.59 -0.41
C HIS A 230 22.78 17.98 1.00
N ARG A 231 23.24 17.02 1.82
CA ARG A 231 23.82 17.32 3.15
C ARG A 231 25.25 17.86 3.07
N LEU A 232 25.94 17.66 1.95
CA LEU A 232 27.31 18.15 1.77
C LEU A 232 27.35 19.57 1.19
N ILE A 233 26.25 20.04 0.60
CA ILE A 233 26.16 21.33 -0.10
C ILE A 233 25.38 22.38 0.72
N ASN A 234 24.60 21.95 1.70
CA ASN A 234 23.92 22.83 2.67
C ASN A 234 24.60 22.74 4.03
#